data_AF-A0A7L3W8S1-F1
#
_entry.id   AF-A0A7L3W8S1-F1
#
_cell.length_a   1.000
_cell.length_b   1.000
_cell.length_c   1.000
_cell.angle_alpha   90.00
_cell.angle_beta   90.00
_cell.angle_gamma   90.00
#
_symmetry.space_group_name_H-M   'P 1'
#
loop_
_entity.id
_entity.type
_entity.pdbx_description
1 polymer ?
#
loop_
_entity_poly.entity_id
_entity_poly.type
_entity_poly.pdbx_seq_one_letter_code
_entity_poly.pdbx_strand_id
1 'polypeptide(L)'
;RVVFAPRPMVMVPPRHYCVVLNPVARGPTGTVLVDGAGQAHLRHADLDIRLAQEPFPLYPGEEIQQDITPLQVVLADTALRLRALLDFKDEDGNNFVAGDEWLFEGPGTYIPCKEVEVVETLQATVIGYNQAIRLRARKECRDRHGTRRLTGEEWLVKQVGAYLPGVYEEVVDVVDAYILTDKKALHLRATRTFEDEEGRTRRTGEEWLVTQEQSQAYIPEVFEEVVAEVTVTTLGPQQYCVVLDPVGPNGQPQLGQQRVIKGEKSFFLQPGERLQAGIQDVYVLSEDEGLLLQALQTIKDTREDGTEVIRRAGDRWLARGPLEYVPPAEVTVLERRRAVALGDNEGIYVRDIRTGKVRVVTGQTYMLTEAEELWEKELSPGVEALLAEARGDPHTVDARVHSTSSSDFGVPQRDRTRAVTYQVPHNAAVQVYDYRERQAR
;
A
#
# COMPACT_ATOMS: atom_id res chain seq x y z
N ARG A 1 -35.22 2.95 80.76
CA ARG A 1 -34.50 4.17 80.34
C ARG A 1 -34.77 4.36 78.86
N VAL A 2 -35.34 5.50 78.44
CA VAL A 2 -35.53 5.81 77.01
C VAL A 2 -34.17 6.19 76.43
N VAL A 3 -33.76 5.55 75.33
CA VAL A 3 -32.42 5.72 74.74
C VAL A 3 -32.36 6.96 73.83
N PHE A 4 -33.45 7.28 73.13
CA PHE A 4 -33.59 8.46 72.28
C PHE A 4 -35.07 8.87 72.14
N ALA A 5 -35.33 10.12 71.75
CA ALA A 5 -36.68 10.61 71.43
C ALA A 5 -37.24 9.90 70.17
N PRO A 6 -38.58 9.75 70.02
CA PRO A 6 -39.18 9.02 68.89
C PRO A 6 -38.60 9.46 67.53
N ARG A 7 -38.16 8.48 66.74
CA ARG A 7 -37.62 8.68 65.38
C ARG A 7 -38.59 8.13 64.34
N PRO A 8 -38.62 8.71 63.12
CA PRO A 8 -39.41 8.15 62.03
C PRO A 8 -38.93 6.73 61.66
N MET A 9 -39.87 5.87 61.28
CA MET A 9 -39.55 4.58 60.67
C MET A 9 -38.91 4.79 59.30
N VAL A 10 -38.12 3.82 58.86
CA VAL A 10 -37.53 3.80 57.52
C VAL A 10 -38.63 3.45 56.53
N MET A 11 -38.81 4.30 55.51
CA MET A 11 -39.79 4.09 54.45
C MET A 11 -39.03 3.94 53.13
N VAL A 12 -39.03 2.72 52.58
CA VAL A 12 -38.40 2.44 51.29
C VAL A 12 -39.48 2.54 50.20
N PRO A 13 -39.47 3.59 49.36
CA PRO A 13 -40.47 3.75 48.32
C PRO A 13 -40.28 2.71 47.19
N PRO A 14 -41.30 2.52 46.32
CA PRO A 14 -41.16 1.66 45.14
C PRO A 14 -39.94 2.00 44.30
N ARG A 15 -39.28 0.97 43.75
CA ARG A 15 -38.05 1.09 42.94
C ARG A 15 -36.85 1.70 43.67
N HIS A 16 -36.83 1.65 44.99
CA HIS A 16 -35.69 2.04 45.82
C HIS A 16 -35.29 0.89 46.74
N TYR A 17 -34.10 1.00 47.30
CA TYR A 17 -33.58 0.12 48.33
C TYR A 17 -32.81 0.92 49.39
N CYS A 18 -32.56 0.30 50.54
CA CYS A 18 -31.58 0.77 51.51
C CYS A 18 -30.73 -0.42 51.99
N VAL A 19 -29.56 -0.15 52.54
CA VAL A 19 -28.67 -1.19 53.09
C VAL A 19 -28.59 -1.03 54.60
N VAL A 20 -28.96 -2.09 55.32
CA VAL A 20 -28.92 -2.16 56.78
C VAL A 20 -27.72 -3.01 57.21
N LEU A 21 -26.85 -2.45 58.04
CA LEU A 21 -25.74 -3.12 58.71
C LEU A 21 -26.24 -3.77 60.00
N ASN A 22 -25.68 -4.95 60.31
CA ASN A 22 -26.04 -5.78 61.47
C ASN A 22 -27.53 -6.16 61.51
N PRO A 23 -28.12 -6.67 60.42
CA PRO A 23 -29.54 -6.91 60.32
C PRO A 23 -30.02 -7.95 61.34
N VAL A 24 -31.25 -7.79 61.83
CA VAL A 24 -31.87 -8.79 62.71
C VAL A 24 -31.95 -10.18 62.06
N ALA A 25 -31.68 -11.21 62.85
CA ALA A 25 -31.89 -12.60 62.45
C ALA A 25 -33.39 -12.92 62.50
N ARG A 26 -33.94 -13.42 61.39
CA ARG A 26 -35.34 -13.80 61.28
C ARG A 26 -35.47 -15.33 61.20
N GLY A 27 -36.49 -15.87 61.85
CA GLY A 27 -36.84 -17.29 61.76
C GLY A 27 -37.55 -17.63 60.43
N PRO A 28 -37.89 -18.92 60.20
CA PRO A 28 -38.54 -19.38 58.96
C PRO A 28 -39.87 -18.68 58.65
N THR A 29 -40.54 -18.14 59.67
CA THR A 29 -41.81 -17.43 59.57
C THR A 29 -41.65 -15.91 59.41
N GLY A 30 -40.42 -15.40 59.26
CA GLY A 30 -40.13 -13.97 59.16
C GLY A 30 -40.13 -13.21 60.49
N THR A 31 -40.38 -13.90 61.60
CA THR A 31 -40.37 -13.32 62.95
C THR A 31 -38.94 -13.07 63.43
N VAL A 32 -38.71 -11.95 64.14
CA VAL A 32 -37.40 -11.61 64.71
C VAL A 32 -37.06 -12.56 65.85
N LEU A 33 -35.87 -13.15 65.78
CA LEU A 33 -35.34 -14.01 66.83
C LEU A 33 -34.84 -13.15 68.00
N VAL A 34 -35.19 -13.54 69.22
CA VAL A 34 -34.78 -12.87 70.45
C VAL A 34 -34.03 -13.84 71.37
N ASP A 35 -33.09 -13.32 72.16
CA ASP A 35 -32.37 -14.10 73.16
C ASP A 35 -33.22 -14.35 74.43
N GLY A 36 -32.66 -15.10 75.39
CA GLY A 36 -33.31 -15.38 76.67
C GLY A 36 -33.57 -14.14 77.55
N ALA A 37 -32.98 -12.98 77.22
CA ALA A 37 -33.21 -11.70 77.87
C ALA A 37 -34.18 -10.79 77.08
N GLY A 38 -34.69 -11.25 75.94
CA GLY A 38 -35.60 -10.52 75.07
C GLY A 38 -34.92 -9.53 74.11
N GLN A 39 -33.60 -9.60 73.94
CA GLN A 39 -32.85 -8.78 72.99
C GLN A 39 -32.85 -9.42 71.60
N ALA A 40 -33.07 -8.62 70.55
CA ALA A 40 -33.07 -9.10 69.18
C ALA A 40 -31.69 -9.64 68.78
N HIS A 41 -31.65 -10.85 68.21
CA HIS A 41 -30.44 -11.41 67.64
C HIS A 41 -30.08 -10.68 66.34
N LEU A 42 -28.82 -10.24 66.22
CA LEU A 42 -28.30 -9.58 65.02
C LEU A 42 -27.33 -10.50 64.27
N ARG A 43 -27.32 -10.41 62.95
CA ARG A 43 -26.23 -10.94 62.11
C ARG A 43 -25.11 -9.89 62.09
N HIS A 44 -24.23 -9.95 63.08
CA HIS A 44 -23.14 -8.98 63.22
C HIS A 44 -22.21 -8.99 62.01
N ALA A 45 -21.80 -7.79 61.57
CA ALA A 45 -20.97 -7.55 60.39
C ALA A 45 -21.55 -8.05 59.07
N ASP A 46 -22.86 -8.33 59.02
CA ASP A 46 -23.58 -8.69 57.81
C ASP A 46 -24.39 -7.50 57.28
N LEU A 47 -24.78 -7.57 56.01
CA LEU A 47 -25.60 -6.59 55.32
C LEU A 47 -26.96 -7.20 54.92
N ASP A 48 -27.97 -6.34 54.86
CA ASP A 48 -29.32 -6.68 54.40
C ASP A 48 -29.82 -5.58 53.47
N ILE A 49 -30.13 -5.97 52.23
CA ILE A 49 -30.64 -5.07 51.20
C ILE A 49 -32.15 -5.11 51.27
N ARG A 50 -32.75 -4.00 51.70
CA ARG A 50 -34.21 -3.90 51.90
C ARG A 50 -34.83 -3.14 50.74
N LEU A 51 -35.65 -3.86 49.96
CA LEU A 51 -36.48 -3.29 48.89
C LEU A 51 -37.73 -2.60 49.45
N ALA A 52 -38.60 -2.14 48.55
CA ALA A 52 -39.88 -1.52 48.90
C ALA A 52 -40.75 -2.47 49.75
N GLN A 53 -41.12 -2.02 50.95
CA GLN A 53 -41.93 -2.76 51.91
C GLN A 53 -42.64 -1.80 52.88
N GLU A 54 -43.45 -2.32 53.79
CA GLU A 54 -44.07 -1.51 54.84
C GLU A 54 -43.00 -0.79 55.69
N PRO A 55 -43.28 0.44 56.17
CA PRO A 55 -42.34 1.17 57.00
C PRO A 55 -41.87 0.34 58.21
N PHE A 56 -40.55 0.26 58.40
CA PHE A 56 -39.96 -0.59 59.44
C PHE A 56 -39.09 0.21 60.42
N PRO A 57 -39.08 -0.15 61.71
CA PRO A 57 -38.12 0.39 62.66
C PRO A 57 -36.75 -0.29 62.50
N LEU A 58 -35.70 0.36 62.98
CA LEU A 58 -34.40 -0.26 63.21
C LEU A 58 -34.37 -0.84 64.64
N TYR A 59 -33.98 -2.10 64.77
CA TYR A 59 -33.78 -2.73 66.07
C TYR A 59 -32.50 -2.22 66.74
N PRO A 60 -32.35 -2.34 68.08
CA PRO A 60 -31.13 -1.94 68.76
C PRO A 60 -29.89 -2.64 68.18
N GLY A 61 -28.98 -1.86 67.58
CA GLY A 61 -27.75 -2.33 66.94
C GLY A 61 -27.80 -2.45 65.41
N GLU A 62 -28.99 -2.36 64.79
CA GLU A 62 -29.10 -2.14 63.34
C GLU A 62 -28.76 -0.69 63.00
N GLU A 63 -28.03 -0.50 61.89
CA GLU A 63 -27.65 0.81 61.39
C GLU A 63 -27.95 0.91 59.89
N ILE A 64 -28.44 2.07 59.42
CA ILE A 64 -28.55 2.32 57.99
C ILE A 64 -27.15 2.63 57.48
N GLN A 65 -26.57 1.71 56.71
CA GLN A 65 -25.28 1.91 56.08
C GLN A 65 -25.42 2.74 54.79
N GLN A 66 -26.46 2.46 54.00
CA GLN A 66 -26.79 3.21 52.80
C GLN A 66 -28.25 3.65 52.88
N ASP A 67 -28.46 4.95 52.77
CA ASP A 67 -29.78 5.56 52.79
C ASP A 67 -30.60 5.17 51.54
N ILE A 68 -31.86 5.55 51.52
CA ILE A 68 -32.82 5.26 50.46
C ILE A 68 -32.24 5.68 49.10
N THR A 69 -31.93 4.68 48.27
CA THR A 69 -31.27 4.83 46.97
C THR A 69 -32.16 4.23 45.88
N PRO A 70 -32.35 4.89 44.72
CA PRO A 70 -33.10 4.30 43.62
C PRO A 70 -32.38 3.06 43.07
N LEU A 71 -33.16 2.04 42.66
CA LEU A 71 -32.62 0.88 41.96
C LEU A 71 -32.05 1.30 40.60
N GLN A 72 -30.94 0.69 40.22
CA GLN A 72 -30.25 1.02 38.98
C GLN A 72 -31.00 0.41 37.79
N VAL A 73 -31.51 1.28 36.91
CA VAL A 73 -32.12 0.87 35.65
C VAL A 73 -31.03 0.72 34.59
N VAL A 74 -30.94 -0.46 34.00
CA VAL A 74 -30.00 -0.81 32.94
C VAL A 74 -30.76 -0.76 31.63
N LEU A 75 -30.34 0.14 30.74
CA LEU A 75 -31.02 0.39 29.47
C LEU A 75 -30.68 -0.70 28.45
N ALA A 76 -31.46 -0.79 27.38
CA ALA A 76 -31.07 -1.58 26.22
C ALA A 76 -29.68 -1.13 25.70
N ASP A 77 -28.93 -2.06 25.11
CA ASP A 77 -27.57 -1.83 24.62
C ASP A 77 -26.56 -1.40 25.70
N THR A 78 -26.88 -1.64 26.97
CA THR A 78 -25.98 -1.44 28.11
C THR A 78 -25.97 -2.66 29.03
N ALA A 79 -24.87 -2.85 29.75
CA ALA A 79 -24.77 -3.88 30.77
C ALA A 79 -24.01 -3.40 31.98
N LEU A 80 -24.31 -3.98 33.14
CA LEU A 80 -23.46 -3.83 34.32
C LEU A 80 -22.48 -4.98 34.37
N ARG A 81 -21.20 -4.67 34.44
CA ARG A 81 -20.19 -5.66 34.81
C ARG A 81 -20.21 -5.83 36.30
N LEU A 82 -20.56 -7.04 36.72
CA LEU A 82 -20.67 -7.44 38.10
C LEU A 82 -19.46 -8.28 38.49
N ARG A 83 -19.04 -8.17 39.75
CA ARG A 83 -17.97 -8.98 40.33
C ARG A 83 -18.37 -9.52 41.70
N ALA A 84 -18.17 -10.82 41.92
CA ALA A 84 -18.36 -11.44 43.23
C ALA A 84 -17.26 -10.97 44.20
N LEU A 85 -17.66 -10.46 45.37
CA LEU A 85 -16.75 -10.07 46.45
C LEU A 85 -16.32 -11.27 47.31
N LEU A 86 -17.19 -12.28 47.40
CA LEU A 86 -17.01 -13.48 48.22
C LEU A 86 -17.75 -14.66 47.58
N ASP A 87 -17.46 -15.88 48.04
CA ASP A 87 -18.12 -17.09 47.55
C ASP A 87 -19.58 -17.10 48.00
N PHE A 88 -20.52 -17.20 47.06
CA PHE A 88 -21.95 -17.25 47.38
C PHE A 88 -22.73 -18.11 46.39
N LYS A 89 -23.98 -18.38 46.74
CA LYS A 89 -24.94 -19.08 45.89
C LYS A 89 -26.11 -18.15 45.61
N ASP A 90 -26.43 -17.93 44.35
CA ASP A 90 -27.56 -17.08 43.96
C ASP A 90 -28.92 -17.78 44.17
N GLU A 91 -30.00 -17.06 43.89
CA GLU A 91 -31.37 -17.57 44.04
C GLU A 91 -31.69 -18.72 43.07
N ASP A 92 -31.05 -18.74 41.89
CA ASP A 92 -31.19 -19.79 40.87
C ASP A 92 -30.35 -21.03 41.19
N GLY A 93 -29.49 -20.94 42.20
CA GLY A 93 -28.66 -22.01 42.71
C GLY A 93 -27.30 -22.15 42.02
N ASN A 94 -26.88 -21.16 41.26
CA ASN A 94 -25.54 -21.03 40.71
C ASN A 94 -24.55 -20.68 41.83
N ASN A 95 -23.38 -21.32 41.83
CA ASN A 95 -22.32 -21.01 42.78
C ASN A 95 -21.33 -20.05 42.12
N PHE A 96 -21.03 -18.95 42.80
CA PHE A 96 -20.04 -17.96 42.40
C PHE A 96 -18.85 -18.02 43.35
N VAL A 97 -17.65 -17.91 42.80
CA VAL A 97 -16.39 -17.80 43.55
C VAL A 97 -15.99 -16.33 43.61
N ALA A 98 -15.35 -15.93 44.71
CA ALA A 98 -14.81 -14.59 44.88
C ALA A 98 -13.92 -14.19 43.69
N GLY A 99 -14.24 -13.06 43.05
CA GLY A 99 -13.55 -12.55 41.86
C GLY A 99 -14.16 -12.99 40.53
N ASP A 100 -15.18 -13.85 40.52
CA ASP A 100 -15.95 -14.14 39.31
C ASP A 100 -16.61 -12.88 38.77
N GLU A 101 -16.62 -12.72 37.44
CA GLU A 101 -17.22 -11.59 36.76
C GLU A 101 -18.28 -12.05 35.76
N TRP A 102 -19.39 -11.32 35.68
CA TRP A 102 -20.48 -11.56 34.73
C TRP A 102 -21.16 -10.25 34.34
N LEU A 103 -22.05 -10.31 33.34
CA LEU A 103 -22.84 -9.17 32.90
C LEU A 103 -24.30 -9.31 33.35
N PHE A 104 -24.87 -8.20 33.82
CA PHE A 104 -26.31 -7.99 33.83
C PHE A 104 -26.66 -7.16 32.60
N GLU A 105 -27.13 -7.83 31.53
CA GLU A 105 -27.50 -7.18 30.27
C GLU A 105 -28.90 -6.55 30.36
N GLY A 106 -29.04 -5.30 29.91
CA GLY A 106 -30.34 -4.64 29.85
C GLY A 106 -31.20 -5.11 28.66
N PRO A 107 -32.48 -4.73 28.61
CA PRO A 107 -33.17 -3.83 29.54
C PRO A 107 -33.62 -4.54 30.82
N GLY A 108 -33.32 -3.95 31.98
CA GLY A 108 -33.68 -4.53 33.27
C GLY A 108 -33.43 -3.58 34.44
N THR A 109 -34.01 -3.87 35.60
CA THR A 109 -33.67 -3.16 36.85
C THR A 109 -32.78 -4.06 37.68
N TYR A 110 -31.55 -3.63 37.94
CA TYR A 110 -30.60 -4.38 38.75
C TYR A 110 -30.99 -4.27 40.23
N ILE A 111 -31.13 -5.43 40.87
CA ILE A 111 -31.32 -5.55 42.31
C ILE A 111 -29.93 -5.80 42.92
N PRO A 112 -29.40 -4.87 43.74
CA PRO A 112 -28.10 -5.05 44.35
C PRO A 112 -28.07 -6.28 45.26
N CYS A 113 -26.92 -6.97 45.27
CA CYS A 113 -26.62 -8.06 46.19
C CYS A 113 -25.42 -7.67 47.05
N LYS A 114 -25.40 -8.07 48.32
CA LYS A 114 -24.32 -7.67 49.24
C LYS A 114 -22.98 -8.36 48.92
N GLU A 115 -23.05 -9.50 48.24
CA GLU A 115 -21.91 -10.29 47.80
C GLU A 115 -21.36 -9.82 46.44
N VAL A 116 -21.98 -8.82 45.80
CA VAL A 116 -21.70 -8.43 44.42
C VAL A 116 -21.40 -6.93 44.33
N GLU A 117 -20.34 -6.59 43.62
CA GLU A 117 -19.97 -5.22 43.31
C GLU A 117 -20.25 -4.90 41.83
N VAL A 118 -20.77 -3.70 41.56
CA VAL A 118 -20.87 -3.16 40.21
C VAL A 118 -19.53 -2.51 39.85
N VAL A 119 -18.78 -3.13 38.94
CA VAL A 119 -17.43 -2.68 38.55
C VAL A 119 -17.51 -1.50 37.57
N GLU A 120 -18.30 -1.65 36.51
CA GLU A 120 -18.47 -0.64 35.46
C GLU A 120 -19.79 -0.84 34.71
N THR A 121 -20.26 0.22 34.05
CA THR A 121 -21.37 0.16 33.09
C THR A 121 -20.79 0.09 31.69
N LEU A 122 -21.02 -1.01 30.99
CA LEU A 122 -20.64 -1.20 29.60
C LEU A 122 -21.73 -0.67 28.68
N GLN A 123 -21.31 -0.03 27.59
CA GLN A 123 -22.19 0.40 26.51
C GLN A 123 -21.83 -0.38 25.24
N ALA A 124 -22.84 -0.74 24.46
CA ALA A 124 -22.62 -1.36 23.17
C ALA A 124 -21.93 -0.38 22.22
N THR A 125 -20.99 -0.88 21.44
CA THR A 125 -20.33 -0.13 20.39
C THR A 125 -21.09 -0.36 19.09
N VAL A 126 -21.46 0.73 18.40
CA VAL A 126 -22.20 0.64 17.14
C VAL A 126 -21.24 0.36 15.98
N ILE A 127 -21.46 -0.75 15.29
CA ILE A 127 -20.73 -1.15 14.09
C ILE A 127 -21.55 -0.75 12.88
N GLY A 128 -21.03 0.18 12.08
CA GLY A 128 -21.65 0.62 10.82
C GLY A 128 -21.43 -0.35 9.66
N TYR A 129 -21.95 0.01 8.48
CA TYR A 129 -21.58 -0.68 7.24
C TYR A 129 -20.11 -0.43 6.93
N ASN A 130 -19.42 -1.43 6.36
CA ASN A 130 -17.99 -1.36 6.06
C ASN A 130 -17.12 -1.06 7.29
N GLN A 131 -17.56 -1.48 8.47
CA GLN A 131 -16.81 -1.38 9.71
C GLN A 131 -16.76 -2.73 10.41
N ALA A 132 -15.75 -2.92 11.24
CA ALA A 132 -15.65 -4.02 12.18
C ALA A 132 -15.18 -3.50 13.53
N ILE A 133 -15.56 -4.18 14.60
CA ILE A 133 -14.96 -3.93 15.92
C ILE A 133 -13.82 -4.92 16.15
N ARG A 134 -12.68 -4.42 16.59
CA ARG A 134 -11.55 -5.25 17.04
C ARG A 134 -11.68 -5.50 18.52
N LEU A 135 -11.68 -6.77 18.88
CA LEU A 135 -11.80 -7.24 20.25
C LEU A 135 -10.50 -7.92 20.66
N ARG A 136 -10.19 -7.83 21.95
CA ARG A 136 -9.11 -8.56 22.61
C ARG A 136 -9.63 -9.32 23.82
N ALA A 137 -9.23 -10.57 23.98
CA ALA A 137 -9.59 -11.37 25.13
C ALA A 137 -8.71 -11.01 26.34
N ARG A 138 -9.32 -10.51 27.43
CA ARG A 138 -8.62 -10.24 28.70
C ARG A 138 -8.23 -11.52 29.45
N LYS A 139 -8.99 -12.59 29.25
CA LYS A 139 -8.80 -13.94 29.81
C LYS A 139 -9.29 -14.96 28.79
N GLU A 140 -8.99 -16.24 29.00
CA GLU A 140 -9.61 -17.30 28.22
C GLU A 140 -11.14 -17.23 28.35
N CYS A 141 -11.83 -17.09 27.21
CA CYS A 141 -13.27 -16.94 27.17
C CYS A 141 -13.86 -17.61 25.92
N ARG A 142 -15.19 -17.58 25.82
CA ARG A 142 -15.89 -17.87 24.57
C ARG A 142 -16.46 -16.56 24.06
N ASP A 143 -16.23 -16.27 22.78
CA ASP A 143 -16.84 -15.10 22.16
C ASP A 143 -18.35 -15.29 21.97
N ARG A 144 -19.04 -14.23 21.54
CA ARG A 144 -20.50 -14.30 21.28
C ARG A 144 -20.91 -15.32 20.22
N HIS A 145 -20.00 -15.78 19.36
CA HIS A 145 -20.26 -16.82 18.37
C HIS A 145 -19.93 -18.24 18.88
N GLY A 146 -19.48 -18.36 20.13
CA GLY A 146 -19.13 -19.63 20.78
C GLY A 146 -17.71 -20.10 20.50
N THR A 147 -16.89 -19.31 19.81
CA THR A 147 -15.48 -19.65 19.53
C THR A 147 -14.65 -19.46 20.79
N ARG A 148 -13.81 -20.44 21.11
CA ARG A 148 -12.87 -20.33 22.24
C ARG A 148 -11.77 -19.33 21.88
N ARG A 149 -11.57 -18.33 22.73
CA ARG A 149 -10.52 -17.31 22.62
C ARG A 149 -9.50 -17.47 23.73
N LEU A 150 -8.22 -17.34 23.39
CA LEU A 150 -7.11 -17.36 24.33
C LEU A 150 -6.83 -15.96 24.90
N THR A 151 -6.19 -15.90 26.06
CA THR A 151 -5.79 -14.62 26.67
C THR A 151 -4.87 -13.83 25.73
N GLY A 152 -5.22 -12.57 25.45
CA GLY A 152 -4.51 -11.68 24.54
C GLY A 152 -4.78 -11.93 23.06
N GLU A 153 -5.60 -12.93 22.71
CA GLU A 153 -6.04 -13.12 21.33
C GLU A 153 -6.89 -11.93 20.88
N GLU A 154 -6.71 -11.52 19.63
CA GLU A 154 -7.48 -10.47 19.00
C GLU A 154 -8.23 -11.01 17.79
N TRP A 155 -9.46 -10.53 17.59
CA TRP A 155 -10.33 -10.89 16.46
C TRP A 155 -11.23 -9.72 16.07
N LEU A 156 -11.85 -9.82 14.89
CA LEU A 156 -12.83 -8.86 14.39
C LEU A 156 -14.25 -9.39 14.49
N VAL A 157 -15.20 -8.49 14.73
CA VAL A 157 -16.64 -8.75 14.53
C VAL A 157 -17.18 -7.76 13.50
N LYS A 158 -17.69 -8.29 12.38
CA LYS A 158 -18.19 -7.52 11.22
C LYS A 158 -19.72 -7.36 11.18
N GLN A 159 -20.43 -7.91 12.16
CA GLN A 159 -21.89 -7.86 12.18
C GLN A 159 -22.38 -6.44 12.46
N VAL A 160 -23.05 -5.83 11.49
CA VAL A 160 -23.61 -4.48 11.61
C VAL A 160 -24.64 -4.42 12.74
N GLY A 161 -24.57 -3.38 13.56
CA GLY A 161 -25.47 -3.15 14.70
C GLY A 161 -24.73 -2.78 15.98
N ALA A 162 -25.48 -2.71 17.09
CA ALA A 162 -24.91 -2.50 18.41
C ALA A 162 -24.27 -3.80 18.91
N TYR A 163 -22.95 -3.78 19.14
CA TYR A 163 -22.22 -4.90 19.72
C TYR A 163 -21.89 -4.62 21.19
N LEU A 164 -22.51 -5.36 22.09
CA LEU A 164 -22.23 -5.29 23.51
C LEU A 164 -21.07 -6.24 23.83
N PRO A 165 -19.90 -5.78 24.29
CA PRO A 165 -18.78 -6.67 24.60
C PRO A 165 -19.12 -7.63 25.74
N GLY A 166 -18.64 -8.87 25.66
CA GLY A 166 -18.69 -9.83 26.76
C GLY A 166 -17.79 -9.42 27.94
N VAL A 167 -17.93 -10.10 29.07
CA VAL A 167 -17.21 -9.81 30.33
C VAL A 167 -15.69 -9.67 30.15
N TYR A 168 -15.12 -10.56 29.33
CA TYR A 168 -13.68 -10.66 29.11
C TYR A 168 -13.27 -10.15 27.73
N GLU A 169 -14.18 -9.51 26.99
CA GLU A 169 -13.89 -8.90 25.70
C GLU A 169 -13.57 -7.43 25.90
N GLU A 170 -12.37 -7.02 25.49
CA GLU A 170 -11.94 -5.64 25.48
C GLU A 170 -12.11 -5.08 24.07
N VAL A 171 -12.83 -3.96 23.93
CA VAL A 171 -12.90 -3.21 22.68
C VAL A 171 -11.58 -2.46 22.49
N VAL A 172 -10.86 -2.79 21.43
CA VAL A 172 -9.59 -2.14 21.08
C VAL A 172 -9.86 -0.90 20.23
N ASP A 173 -10.50 -1.10 19.08
CA ASP A 173 -10.86 -0.05 18.13
C ASP A 173 -12.00 -0.48 17.19
N VAL A 174 -12.50 0.46 16.40
CA VAL A 174 -13.38 0.22 15.26
C VAL A 174 -12.56 0.43 14.00
N VAL A 175 -12.53 -0.58 13.14
CA VAL A 175 -11.74 -0.63 11.91
C VAL A 175 -12.65 -0.36 10.72
N ASP A 176 -12.33 0.67 9.94
CA ASP A 176 -13.00 0.99 8.69
C ASP A 176 -12.47 0.12 7.53
N ALA A 177 -13.35 -0.20 6.59
CA ALA A 177 -12.95 -0.89 5.35
C ALA A 177 -12.23 0.05 4.39
N TYR A 178 -11.26 -0.50 3.67
CA TYR A 178 -10.66 0.12 2.51
C TYR A 178 -11.56 -0.08 1.29
N ILE A 179 -11.94 1.02 0.64
CA ILE A 179 -12.76 0.98 -0.58
C ILE A 179 -11.85 0.76 -1.79
N LEU A 180 -11.98 -0.41 -2.41
CA LEU A 180 -11.18 -0.84 -3.55
C LEU A 180 -11.90 -0.56 -4.86
N THR A 181 -11.13 -0.20 -5.89
CA THR A 181 -11.65 0.12 -7.22
C THR A 181 -10.77 -0.51 -8.29
N ASP A 182 -11.19 -0.42 -9.55
CA ASP A 182 -10.37 -0.73 -10.73
C ASP A 182 -9.01 0.01 -10.75
N LYS A 183 -8.90 1.10 -9.98
CA LYS A 183 -7.70 1.93 -9.86
C LYS A 183 -6.95 1.75 -8.54
N LYS A 184 -7.53 1.06 -7.56
CA LYS A 184 -6.97 0.92 -6.21
C LYS A 184 -6.99 -0.54 -5.75
N ALA A 185 -5.81 -1.05 -5.40
CA ALA A 185 -5.62 -2.31 -4.72
C ALA A 185 -5.02 -2.08 -3.33
N LEU A 186 -5.18 -3.05 -2.44
CA LEU A 186 -4.61 -3.02 -1.09
C LEU A 186 -3.45 -4.00 -0.99
N HIS A 187 -2.28 -3.53 -0.58
CA HIS A 187 -1.11 -4.37 -0.33
C HIS A 187 -1.07 -4.78 1.13
N LEU A 188 -1.18 -6.09 1.35
CA LEU A 188 -1.22 -6.71 2.68
C LEU A 188 0.02 -7.57 2.92
N ARG A 189 0.37 -7.71 4.20
CA ARG A 189 1.39 -8.61 4.71
C ARG A 189 0.84 -9.45 5.85
N ALA A 190 1.11 -10.75 5.83
CA ALA A 190 0.74 -11.64 6.94
C ALA A 190 1.71 -11.48 8.12
N THR A 191 1.19 -11.14 9.29
CA THR A 191 1.96 -11.03 10.55
C THR A 191 2.22 -12.39 11.21
N ARG A 192 1.39 -13.40 10.90
CA ARG A 192 1.53 -14.80 11.31
C ARG A 192 1.00 -15.72 10.22
N THR A 193 1.23 -17.02 10.33
CA THR A 193 0.59 -18.01 9.45
C THR A 193 -0.89 -18.17 9.82
N PHE A 194 -1.79 -18.00 8.85
CA PHE A 194 -3.23 -18.17 9.03
C PHE A 194 -3.90 -18.57 7.70
N GLU A 195 -5.20 -18.89 7.76
CA GLU A 195 -6.03 -19.16 6.58
C GLU A 195 -6.93 -17.95 6.34
N ASP A 196 -6.87 -17.36 5.14
CA ASP A 196 -7.69 -16.20 4.78
C ASP A 196 -9.16 -16.58 4.52
N GLU A 197 -10.04 -15.58 4.31
CA GLU A 197 -11.48 -15.82 4.07
C GLU A 197 -11.76 -16.64 2.80
N GLU A 198 -10.80 -16.71 1.86
CA GLU A 198 -10.88 -17.53 0.64
C GLU A 198 -10.35 -18.96 0.85
N GLY A 199 -9.91 -19.32 2.05
CA GLY A 199 -9.36 -20.63 2.37
C GLY A 199 -7.90 -20.84 1.94
N ARG A 200 -7.16 -19.76 1.65
CA ARG A 200 -5.74 -19.84 1.29
C ARG A 200 -4.88 -19.70 2.53
N THR A 201 -3.93 -20.62 2.70
CA THR A 201 -2.94 -20.52 3.78
C THR A 201 -1.91 -19.45 3.45
N ARG A 202 -1.92 -18.35 4.21
CA ARG A 202 -0.91 -17.28 4.17
C ARG A 202 0.16 -17.55 5.20
N ARG A 203 1.43 -17.46 4.82
CA ARG A 203 2.58 -17.67 5.72
C ARG A 203 3.06 -16.34 6.29
N THR A 204 3.65 -16.36 7.49
CA THR A 204 4.27 -15.17 8.08
C THR A 204 5.23 -14.47 7.10
N GLY A 205 5.04 -13.16 6.92
CA GLY A 205 5.83 -12.32 6.02
C GLY A 205 5.46 -12.42 4.55
N GLU A 206 4.53 -13.30 4.17
CA GLU A 206 3.97 -13.33 2.81
C GLU A 206 3.21 -12.02 2.54
N GLU A 207 3.39 -11.50 1.33
CA GLU A 207 2.74 -10.28 0.88
C GLU A 207 1.86 -10.56 -0.35
N TRP A 208 0.70 -9.92 -0.43
CA TRP A 208 -0.22 -10.06 -1.57
C TRP A 208 -1.02 -8.77 -1.80
N LEU A 209 -1.70 -8.71 -2.94
CA LEU A 209 -2.67 -7.66 -3.24
C LEU A 209 -4.08 -8.19 -3.08
N VAL A 210 -4.94 -7.33 -2.56
CA VAL A 210 -6.40 -7.47 -2.63
C VAL A 210 -6.93 -6.45 -3.64
N THR A 211 -7.75 -6.91 -4.59
CA THR A 211 -8.34 -6.06 -5.63
C THR A 211 -9.86 -6.03 -5.52
N GLN A 212 -10.50 -5.14 -6.29
CA GLN A 212 -11.97 -5.05 -6.37
C GLN A 212 -12.64 -6.36 -6.82
N GLU A 213 -11.92 -7.24 -7.52
CA GLU A 213 -12.45 -8.55 -7.96
C GLU A 213 -12.77 -9.47 -6.77
N GLN A 214 -12.04 -9.31 -5.67
CA GLN A 214 -12.24 -10.09 -4.44
C GLN A 214 -13.24 -9.40 -3.51
N SER A 215 -13.06 -8.10 -3.26
CA SER A 215 -14.00 -7.31 -2.48
C SER A 215 -13.96 -5.83 -2.85
N GLN A 216 -15.12 -5.18 -2.90
CA GLN A 216 -15.22 -3.72 -3.09
C GLN A 216 -14.86 -2.94 -1.82
N ALA A 217 -15.11 -3.52 -0.64
CA ALA A 217 -14.81 -2.92 0.65
C ALA A 217 -14.12 -3.98 1.50
N TYR A 218 -12.82 -3.82 1.70
CA TYR A 218 -11.99 -4.81 2.38
C TYR A 218 -11.62 -4.32 3.77
N ILE A 219 -11.96 -5.11 4.79
CA ILE A 219 -11.55 -4.86 6.18
C ILE A 219 -10.39 -5.81 6.47
N PRO A 220 -9.15 -5.30 6.67
CA PRO A 220 -8.01 -6.14 6.99
C PRO A 220 -8.24 -6.92 8.27
N GLU A 221 -7.98 -8.23 8.23
CA GLU A 221 -8.06 -9.08 9.40
C GLU A 221 -6.96 -8.76 10.42
N VAL A 222 -7.11 -9.26 11.64
CA VAL A 222 -6.15 -8.99 12.74
C VAL A 222 -4.72 -9.40 12.39
N PHE A 223 -4.56 -10.40 11.52
CA PHE A 223 -3.26 -10.94 11.14
C PHE A 223 -2.73 -10.34 9.83
N GLU A 224 -3.47 -9.41 9.25
CA GLU A 224 -3.14 -8.72 8.02
C GLU A 224 -2.68 -7.30 8.34
N GLU A 225 -1.45 -7.00 7.96
CA GLU A 225 -0.89 -5.66 8.06
C GLU A 225 -1.02 -4.95 6.71
N VAL A 226 -1.63 -3.77 6.71
CA VAL A 226 -1.69 -2.92 5.51
C VAL A 226 -0.34 -2.27 5.29
N VAL A 227 0.34 -2.65 4.21
CA VAL A 227 1.64 -2.09 3.82
C VAL A 227 1.45 -0.79 3.03
N ALA A 228 0.56 -0.80 2.04
CA ALA A 228 0.30 0.35 1.16
C ALA A 228 -1.03 0.24 0.39
N GLU A 229 -1.56 1.38 -0.06
CA GLU A 229 -2.54 1.41 -1.16
C GLU A 229 -1.79 1.47 -2.50
N VAL A 230 -2.07 0.53 -3.41
CA VAL A 230 -1.41 0.43 -4.71
C VAL A 230 -2.33 0.96 -5.80
N THR A 231 -1.85 1.94 -6.56
CA THR A 231 -2.56 2.48 -7.72
C THR A 231 -2.32 1.64 -8.96
N VAL A 232 -3.34 1.50 -9.80
CA VAL A 232 -3.21 0.81 -11.08
C VAL A 232 -2.16 1.47 -11.98
N THR A 233 -1.32 0.67 -12.61
CA THR A 233 -0.43 1.10 -13.69
C THR A 233 -1.15 0.88 -15.01
N THR A 234 -1.43 1.97 -15.73
CA THR A 234 -2.13 1.94 -17.02
C THR A 234 -1.17 2.32 -18.14
N LEU A 235 -1.04 1.44 -19.13
CA LEU A 235 -0.31 1.66 -20.37
C LEU A 235 -1.29 2.03 -21.48
N GLY A 236 -0.98 3.08 -22.23
CA GLY A 236 -1.65 3.41 -23.49
C GLY A 236 -1.25 2.52 -24.67
N PRO A 237 -1.82 2.74 -25.87
CA PRO A 237 -1.57 1.90 -27.05
C PRO A 237 -0.11 1.95 -27.53
N GLN A 238 0.54 3.10 -27.43
CA GLN A 238 1.95 3.31 -27.81
C GLN A 238 2.85 3.43 -26.57
N GLN A 239 2.53 2.71 -25.50
CA GLN A 239 3.34 2.68 -24.29
C GLN A 239 3.74 1.26 -23.91
N TYR A 240 4.87 1.17 -23.23
CA TYR A 240 5.37 -0.06 -22.65
C TYR A 240 6.09 0.25 -21.33
N CYS A 241 6.32 -0.78 -20.53
CA CYS A 241 7.19 -0.68 -19.36
C CYS A 241 7.94 -1.98 -19.14
N VAL A 242 9.01 -1.90 -18.36
CA VAL A 242 9.81 -3.07 -17.98
C VAL A 242 9.67 -3.27 -16.49
N VAL A 243 9.05 -4.39 -16.11
CA VAL A 243 8.86 -4.81 -14.72
C VAL A 243 10.08 -5.63 -14.31
N LEU A 244 10.75 -5.19 -13.25
CA LEU A 244 11.85 -5.92 -12.61
C LEU A 244 11.30 -6.90 -11.59
N ASP A 245 11.97 -8.04 -11.45
CA ASP A 245 11.66 -9.10 -10.49
C ASP A 245 10.20 -9.59 -10.59
N PRO A 246 9.67 -9.89 -11.81
CA PRO A 246 8.25 -10.17 -12.03
C PRO A 246 7.79 -11.39 -11.23
N VAL A 247 6.59 -11.32 -10.67
CA VAL A 247 5.99 -12.43 -9.92
C VAL A 247 5.50 -13.50 -10.90
N GLY A 248 5.95 -14.74 -10.68
CA GLY A 248 5.59 -15.90 -11.50
C GLY A 248 4.21 -16.50 -11.15
N PRO A 249 3.76 -17.51 -11.90
CA PRO A 249 2.50 -18.23 -11.64
C PRO A 249 2.47 -18.95 -10.28
N ASN A 250 3.63 -19.21 -9.70
CA ASN A 250 3.81 -19.78 -8.37
C ASN A 250 3.68 -18.73 -7.24
N GLY A 251 3.40 -17.46 -7.56
CA GLY A 251 3.30 -16.37 -6.60
C GLY A 251 4.64 -15.90 -6.02
N GLN A 252 5.77 -16.31 -6.61
CA GLN A 252 7.10 -15.91 -6.14
C GLN A 252 7.79 -14.94 -7.10
N PRO A 253 8.54 -13.94 -6.60
CA PRO A 253 9.29 -13.00 -7.42
C PRO A 253 10.47 -13.70 -8.11
N GLN A 254 10.63 -13.45 -9.41
CA GLN A 254 11.73 -13.98 -10.20
C GLN A 254 12.92 -13.02 -10.16
N LEU A 255 13.72 -13.11 -9.09
CA LEU A 255 14.83 -12.18 -8.85
C LEU A 255 15.82 -12.10 -10.02
N GLY A 256 16.14 -10.88 -10.45
CA GLY A 256 17.05 -10.59 -11.55
C GLY A 256 16.43 -10.73 -12.95
N GLN A 257 15.19 -11.20 -13.06
CA GLN A 257 14.48 -11.27 -14.33
C GLN A 257 13.78 -9.95 -14.64
N GLN A 258 13.47 -9.73 -15.92
CA GLN A 258 12.73 -8.57 -16.40
C GLN A 258 11.58 -9.04 -17.28
N ARG A 259 10.42 -8.40 -17.15
CA ARG A 259 9.24 -8.65 -17.99
C ARG A 259 8.81 -7.36 -18.68
N VAL A 260 8.86 -7.37 -20.00
CA VAL A 260 8.33 -6.27 -20.81
C VAL A 260 6.82 -6.43 -20.95
N ILE A 261 6.09 -5.37 -20.61
CA ILE A 261 4.63 -5.27 -20.81
C ILE A 261 4.39 -4.13 -21.79
N LYS A 262 3.66 -4.41 -22.87
CA LYS A 262 3.38 -3.45 -23.95
C LYS A 262 1.91 -3.47 -24.36
N GLY A 263 1.46 -2.37 -24.96
CA GLY A 263 0.10 -2.20 -25.46
C GLY A 263 -0.88 -1.76 -24.37
N GLU A 264 -2.12 -1.48 -24.79
CA GLU A 264 -3.15 -0.98 -23.90
C GLU A 264 -3.49 -2.01 -22.81
N LYS A 265 -3.04 -1.74 -21.59
CA LYS A 265 -3.20 -2.66 -20.47
C LYS A 265 -3.17 -1.91 -19.14
N SER A 266 -4.08 -2.29 -18.25
CA SER A 266 -4.09 -1.85 -16.86
C SER A 266 -3.77 -3.04 -15.96
N PHE A 267 -2.82 -2.85 -15.03
CA PHE A 267 -2.43 -3.89 -14.07
C PHE A 267 -1.87 -3.26 -12.79
N PHE A 268 -1.92 -3.99 -11.69
CA PHE A 268 -1.26 -3.62 -10.44
C PHE A 268 0.13 -4.26 -10.38
N LEU A 269 1.13 -3.51 -9.92
CA LEU A 269 2.45 -4.07 -9.61
C LEU A 269 2.34 -4.98 -8.39
N GLN A 270 2.75 -6.23 -8.53
CA GLN A 270 2.72 -7.19 -7.44
C GLN A 270 3.76 -6.83 -6.36
N PRO A 271 3.64 -7.36 -5.12
CA PRO A 271 4.62 -7.12 -4.07
C PRO A 271 6.02 -7.53 -4.54
N GLY A 272 6.98 -6.61 -4.41
CA GLY A 272 8.36 -6.78 -4.89
C GLY A 272 8.61 -6.36 -6.34
N GLU A 273 7.58 -6.18 -7.16
CA GLU A 273 7.73 -5.66 -8.53
C GLU A 273 8.02 -4.16 -8.53
N ARG A 274 8.88 -3.72 -9.44
CA ARG A 274 9.13 -2.29 -9.69
C ARG A 274 9.35 -2.02 -11.16
N LEU A 275 9.01 -0.82 -11.62
CA LEU A 275 9.29 -0.40 -12.99
C LEU A 275 10.74 0.07 -13.11
N GLN A 276 11.47 -0.43 -14.11
CA GLN A 276 12.87 -0.06 -14.34
C GLN A 276 13.06 1.42 -14.67
N ALA A 277 12.21 1.95 -15.55
CA ALA A 277 12.26 3.34 -16.03
C ALA A 277 10.84 3.92 -16.21
N GLY A 278 9.93 3.56 -15.31
CA GLY A 278 8.52 3.99 -15.38
C GLY A 278 7.80 3.49 -16.63
N ILE A 279 6.79 4.25 -17.05
CA ILE A 279 6.07 4.05 -18.32
C ILE A 279 6.84 4.79 -19.41
N GLN A 280 7.13 4.08 -20.49
CA GLN A 280 7.92 4.55 -21.62
C GLN A 280 7.09 4.51 -22.90
N ASP A 281 7.39 5.39 -23.84
CA ASP A 281 6.75 5.40 -25.15
C ASP A 281 7.45 4.43 -26.11
N VAL A 282 6.64 3.73 -26.91
CA VAL A 282 7.11 2.79 -27.95
C VAL A 282 7.93 3.56 -28.97
N TYR A 283 9.01 2.94 -29.48
CA TYR A 283 9.80 3.56 -30.54
C TYR A 283 9.06 3.48 -31.87
N VAL A 284 8.45 4.59 -32.29
CA VAL A 284 7.86 4.74 -33.62
C VAL A 284 8.95 5.25 -34.57
N LEU A 285 9.32 4.41 -35.54
CA LEU A 285 10.35 4.70 -36.54
C LEU A 285 9.71 5.00 -37.89
N SER A 286 10.08 6.13 -38.48
CA SER A 286 9.72 6.50 -39.86
C SER A 286 10.61 5.78 -40.89
N GLU A 287 10.30 5.87 -42.18
CA GLU A 287 11.11 5.24 -43.26
C GLU A 287 12.58 5.73 -43.27
N ASP A 288 12.85 6.95 -42.80
CA ASP A 288 14.18 7.54 -42.70
C ASP A 288 14.85 7.28 -41.34
N GLU A 289 14.27 6.47 -40.46
CA GLU A 289 14.77 6.22 -39.11
C GLU A 289 15.08 4.75 -38.86
N GLY A 290 16.01 4.50 -37.94
CA GLY A 290 16.33 3.16 -37.47
C GLY A 290 16.89 3.16 -36.06
N LEU A 291 16.90 2.00 -35.41
CA LEU A 291 17.50 1.79 -34.11
C LEU A 291 18.69 0.85 -34.23
N LEU A 292 19.85 1.29 -33.73
CA LEU A 292 20.96 0.39 -33.50
C LEU A 292 20.72 -0.35 -32.19
N LEU A 293 20.59 -1.66 -32.29
CA LEU A 293 20.26 -2.57 -31.20
C LEU A 293 21.48 -3.43 -30.87
N GLN A 294 21.58 -3.83 -29.61
CA GLN A 294 22.58 -4.79 -29.14
C GLN A 294 21.94 -5.86 -28.27
N ALA A 295 22.29 -7.12 -28.55
CA ALA A 295 21.83 -8.26 -27.75
C ALA A 295 22.67 -8.35 -26.47
N LEU A 296 22.00 -8.38 -25.31
CA LEU A 296 22.61 -8.63 -24.01
C LEU A 296 22.81 -10.14 -23.77
N GLN A 297 21.87 -10.95 -24.25
CA GLN A 297 21.94 -12.41 -24.23
C GLN A 297 21.58 -13.01 -25.58
N THR A 298 21.79 -14.33 -25.73
CA THR A 298 21.45 -15.01 -26.97
C THR A 298 19.93 -15.02 -27.15
N ILE A 299 19.45 -14.43 -28.24
CA ILE A 299 18.02 -14.34 -28.56
C ILE A 299 17.71 -14.88 -29.93
N LYS A 300 16.46 -15.33 -30.09
CA LYS A 300 15.85 -15.52 -31.39
C LYS A 300 15.19 -14.20 -31.77
N ASP A 301 15.70 -13.58 -32.82
CA ASP A 301 15.13 -12.39 -33.42
C ASP A 301 14.50 -12.76 -34.77
N THR A 302 13.56 -11.95 -35.24
CA THR A 302 12.95 -12.11 -36.56
C THR A 302 13.29 -10.89 -37.39
N ARG A 303 13.96 -11.11 -38.53
CA ARG A 303 14.31 -10.03 -39.47
C ARG A 303 13.06 -9.48 -40.17
N GLU A 304 13.23 -8.33 -40.84
CA GLU A 304 12.22 -7.68 -41.67
C GLU A 304 11.64 -8.60 -42.77
N ASP A 305 12.41 -9.58 -43.24
CA ASP A 305 12.01 -10.58 -44.24
C ASP A 305 11.28 -11.79 -43.64
N GLY A 306 11.00 -11.79 -42.33
CA GLY A 306 10.37 -12.89 -41.60
C GLY A 306 11.32 -14.05 -41.29
N THR A 307 12.62 -13.93 -41.57
CA THR A 307 13.59 -14.98 -41.25
C THR A 307 13.98 -14.96 -39.77
N GLU A 308 13.92 -16.11 -39.12
CA GLU A 308 14.42 -16.28 -37.76
C GLU A 308 15.95 -16.25 -37.76
N VAL A 309 16.53 -15.38 -36.96
CA VAL A 309 17.97 -15.22 -36.80
C VAL A 309 18.32 -15.33 -35.32
N ILE A 310 19.28 -16.20 -35.02
CA ILE A 310 19.84 -16.32 -33.68
C ILE A 310 20.93 -15.26 -33.53
N ARG A 311 20.72 -14.30 -32.63
CA ARG A 311 21.71 -13.28 -32.27
C ARG A 311 22.38 -13.67 -30.98
N ARG A 312 23.71 -13.64 -30.96
CA ARG A 312 24.53 -13.93 -29.77
C ARG A 312 24.68 -12.68 -28.92
N ALA A 313 24.99 -12.87 -27.65
CA ALA A 313 25.34 -11.77 -26.76
C ALA A 313 26.46 -10.91 -27.38
N GLY A 314 26.23 -9.60 -27.42
CA GLY A 314 27.12 -8.60 -28.02
C GLY A 314 26.84 -8.27 -29.48
N ASP A 315 26.07 -9.09 -30.20
CA ASP A 315 25.74 -8.82 -31.60
C ASP A 315 24.96 -7.51 -31.75
N ARG A 316 25.34 -6.71 -32.74
CA ARG A 316 24.70 -5.44 -33.09
C ARG A 316 23.97 -5.57 -34.42
N TRP A 317 22.80 -4.94 -34.52
CA TRP A 317 22.05 -4.85 -35.77
C TRP A 317 21.22 -3.58 -35.83
N LEU A 318 20.81 -3.22 -37.03
CA LEU A 318 19.97 -2.06 -37.30
C LEU A 318 18.55 -2.52 -37.61
N ALA A 319 17.56 -2.08 -36.83
CA ALA A 319 16.15 -2.20 -37.17
C ALA A 319 15.72 -0.92 -37.91
N ARG A 320 15.19 -1.04 -39.13
CA ARG A 320 14.77 0.13 -39.93
C ARG A 320 13.26 0.33 -39.86
N GLY A 321 12.83 1.57 -40.00
CA GLY A 321 11.40 1.87 -40.17
C GLY A 321 10.91 1.59 -41.59
N PRO A 322 9.58 1.65 -41.83
CA PRO A 322 8.54 2.06 -40.89
C PRO A 322 8.16 0.92 -39.92
N LEU A 323 8.35 1.12 -38.62
CA LEU A 323 8.17 0.07 -37.61
C LEU A 323 7.87 0.66 -36.22
N GLU A 324 6.98 0.01 -35.47
CA GLU A 324 6.84 0.21 -34.03
C GLU A 324 7.68 -0.83 -33.28
N TYR A 325 8.68 -0.37 -32.53
CA TYR A 325 9.64 -1.25 -31.85
C TYR A 325 9.56 -1.10 -30.33
N VAL A 326 9.43 -2.24 -29.65
CA VAL A 326 9.56 -2.34 -28.20
C VAL A 326 10.75 -3.26 -27.91
N PRO A 327 11.81 -2.78 -27.26
CA PRO A 327 12.97 -3.60 -26.95
C PRO A 327 12.55 -4.74 -26.00
N PRO A 328 12.84 -6.01 -26.35
CA PRO A 328 12.79 -7.12 -25.40
C PRO A 328 13.73 -6.89 -24.22
N ALA A 329 13.53 -7.62 -23.11
CA ALA A 329 14.37 -7.53 -21.92
C ALA A 329 15.85 -7.82 -22.22
N GLU A 330 16.10 -8.60 -23.26
CA GLU A 330 17.41 -9.05 -23.70
C GLU A 330 18.12 -8.09 -24.65
N VAL A 331 17.48 -7.00 -25.05
CA VAL A 331 17.99 -6.08 -26.08
C VAL A 331 18.10 -4.68 -25.49
N THR A 332 19.24 -4.04 -25.76
CA THR A 332 19.44 -2.64 -25.44
C THR A 332 19.47 -1.79 -26.71
N VAL A 333 18.85 -0.62 -26.66
CA VAL A 333 18.88 0.37 -27.73
C VAL A 333 20.12 1.24 -27.52
N LEU A 334 21.07 1.19 -28.46
CA LEU A 334 22.31 1.96 -28.38
C LEU A 334 22.13 3.39 -28.89
N GLU A 335 21.52 3.54 -30.06
CA GLU A 335 21.32 4.85 -30.69
C GLU A 335 20.15 4.84 -31.68
N ARG A 336 19.48 5.97 -31.81
CA ARG A 336 18.51 6.24 -32.88
C ARG A 336 19.27 6.86 -34.05
N ARG A 337 19.23 6.19 -35.20
CA ARG A 337 19.87 6.62 -36.45
C ARG A 337 18.83 7.23 -37.38
N ARG A 338 19.27 8.25 -38.11
CA ARG A 338 18.49 8.87 -39.18
C ARG A 338 19.26 8.80 -40.49
N ALA A 339 18.55 8.52 -41.57
CA ALA A 339 19.11 8.57 -42.91
C ALA A 339 19.50 10.01 -43.26
N VAL A 340 20.69 10.17 -43.82
CA VAL A 340 21.18 11.47 -44.29
C VAL A 340 20.80 11.58 -45.76
N ALA A 341 19.95 12.55 -46.09
CA ALA A 341 19.66 12.89 -47.49
C ALA A 341 20.88 13.60 -48.10
N LEU A 342 21.43 13.04 -49.17
CA LEU A 342 22.60 13.56 -49.87
C LEU A 342 22.21 13.87 -51.32
N GLY A 343 22.33 15.12 -51.73
CA GLY A 343 22.20 15.50 -53.14
C GLY A 343 23.39 15.02 -53.99
N ASP A 344 23.31 15.17 -55.31
CA ASP A 344 24.33 14.68 -56.27
C ASP A 344 25.76 15.15 -55.96
N ASN A 345 25.89 16.37 -55.43
CA ASN A 345 27.16 16.98 -55.06
C ASN A 345 27.46 16.92 -53.55
N GLU A 346 26.64 16.23 -52.76
CA GLU A 346 26.85 16.07 -51.33
C GLU A 346 27.32 14.65 -51.00
N GLY A 347 28.04 14.53 -49.89
CA GLY A 347 28.44 13.24 -49.38
C GLY A 347 28.82 13.25 -47.92
N ILE A 348 29.00 12.06 -47.36
CA ILE A 348 29.49 11.83 -45.99
C ILE A 348 30.65 10.85 -46.01
N TYR A 349 31.57 11.03 -45.07
CA TYR A 349 32.62 10.07 -44.79
C TYR A 349 32.10 9.03 -43.80
N VAL A 350 32.20 7.77 -44.19
CA VAL A 350 31.75 6.61 -43.39
C VAL A 350 32.94 5.73 -43.10
N ARG A 351 33.12 5.36 -41.84
CA ARG A 351 34.12 4.39 -41.38
C ARG A 351 33.43 3.09 -40.98
N ASP A 352 33.93 1.98 -41.50
CA ASP A 352 33.59 0.65 -41.02
C ASP A 352 34.35 0.37 -39.71
N ILE A 353 33.63 0.10 -38.62
CA ILE A 353 34.14 -0.13 -37.27
C ILE A 353 34.91 -1.46 -37.19
N ARG A 354 34.55 -2.46 -38.01
CA ARG A 354 35.19 -3.78 -38.02
C ARG A 354 36.49 -3.75 -38.81
N THR A 355 36.51 -3.08 -39.96
CA THR A 355 37.66 -3.09 -40.88
C THR A 355 38.53 -1.83 -40.81
N GLY A 356 38.03 -0.77 -40.18
CA GLY A 356 38.65 0.56 -40.17
C GLY A 356 38.62 1.27 -41.54
N LYS A 357 37.98 0.68 -42.56
CA LYS A 357 37.97 1.24 -43.92
C LYS A 357 37.08 2.48 -43.96
N VAL A 358 37.69 3.61 -44.28
CA VAL A 358 36.98 4.86 -44.57
C VAL A 358 36.64 4.93 -46.05
N ARG A 359 35.40 5.32 -46.38
CA ARG A 359 34.92 5.62 -47.74
C ARG A 359 34.00 6.84 -47.75
N VAL A 360 33.83 7.45 -48.91
CA VAL A 360 32.84 8.51 -49.12
C VAL A 360 31.58 7.92 -49.73
N VAL A 361 30.41 8.35 -49.25
CA VAL A 361 29.10 8.03 -49.84
C VAL A 361 28.51 9.33 -50.37
N THR A 362 28.08 9.36 -51.64
CA THR A 362 27.61 10.57 -52.33
C THR A 362 26.33 10.31 -53.14
N GLY A 363 25.50 11.33 -53.34
CA GLY A 363 24.41 11.32 -54.33
C GLY A 363 23.22 10.40 -54.04
N GLN A 364 23.07 9.92 -52.80
CA GLN A 364 21.95 9.06 -52.40
C GLN A 364 21.63 9.22 -50.92
N THR A 365 20.35 9.10 -50.54
CA THR A 365 19.96 9.02 -49.13
C THR A 365 20.59 7.78 -48.50
N TYR A 366 21.37 7.98 -47.43
CA TYR A 366 22.14 6.90 -46.82
C TYR A 366 21.91 6.81 -45.32
N MET A 367 21.60 5.61 -44.85
CA MET A 367 21.55 5.26 -43.43
C MET A 367 22.73 4.35 -43.10
N LEU A 368 23.52 4.76 -42.11
CA LEU A 368 24.69 4.01 -41.63
C LEU A 368 24.29 2.59 -41.20
N THR A 369 25.04 1.57 -41.64
CA THR A 369 24.81 0.16 -41.25
C THR A 369 25.32 -0.13 -39.84
N GLU A 370 24.98 -1.29 -39.25
CA GLU A 370 25.34 -1.65 -37.87
C GLU A 370 26.85 -1.65 -37.55
N ALA A 371 27.70 -1.72 -38.59
CA ALA A 371 29.15 -1.70 -38.49
C ALA A 371 29.75 -0.38 -38.97
N GLU A 372 28.95 0.67 -39.17
CA GLU A 372 29.38 1.95 -39.70
C GLU A 372 29.15 3.10 -38.72
N GLU A 373 30.04 4.07 -38.77
CA GLU A 373 29.94 5.35 -38.08
C GLU A 373 30.40 6.50 -38.99
N LEU A 374 29.98 7.73 -38.68
CA LEU A 374 30.50 8.91 -39.36
C LEU A 374 31.96 9.13 -39.02
N TRP A 375 32.77 9.47 -40.02
CA TRP A 375 34.19 9.72 -39.85
C TRP A 375 34.51 11.18 -40.09
N GLU A 376 35.20 11.80 -39.14
CA GLU A 376 35.64 13.18 -39.27
C GLU A 376 36.93 13.29 -40.08
N LYS A 377 36.87 14.03 -41.19
CA LYS A 377 38.05 14.36 -42.00
C LYS A 377 38.65 15.69 -41.55
N GLU A 378 39.73 15.59 -40.77
CA GLU A 378 40.57 16.73 -40.44
C GLU A 378 41.33 17.23 -41.67
N LEU A 379 41.38 18.55 -41.82
CA LEU A 379 42.15 19.23 -42.86
C LEU A 379 43.14 20.18 -42.19
N SER A 380 44.19 20.55 -42.93
CA SER A 380 45.10 21.58 -42.45
C SER A 380 44.42 22.95 -42.44
N PRO A 381 44.81 23.87 -41.53
CA PRO A 381 44.15 25.18 -41.39
C PRO A 381 44.11 25.99 -42.69
N GLY A 382 45.14 25.87 -43.54
CA GLY A 382 45.17 26.55 -44.84
C GLY A 382 44.11 26.04 -45.82
N VAL A 383 43.81 24.74 -45.82
CA VAL A 383 42.75 24.17 -46.67
C VAL A 383 41.37 24.54 -46.12
N GLU A 384 41.21 24.58 -44.80
CA GLU A 384 39.97 25.04 -44.18
C GLU A 384 39.66 26.50 -44.54
N ALA A 385 40.67 27.38 -44.52
CA ALA A 385 40.52 28.77 -44.95
C ALA A 385 40.09 28.89 -46.42
N LEU A 386 40.73 28.14 -47.34
CA LEU A 386 40.38 28.14 -48.76
C LEU A 386 38.95 27.63 -49.02
N LEU A 387 38.50 26.63 -48.27
CA LEU A 387 37.13 26.12 -48.37
C LEU A 387 36.10 27.10 -47.83
N ALA A 388 36.44 27.88 -46.79
CA ALA A 388 35.58 28.94 -46.26
C ALA A 388 35.43 30.10 -47.27
N GLU A 389 36.55 30.56 -47.85
CA GLU A 389 36.53 31.59 -48.90
C GLU A 389 35.67 31.16 -50.11
N ALA A 390 35.78 29.91 -50.54
CA ALA A 390 35.03 29.39 -51.69
C ALA A 390 33.53 29.18 -51.43
N ARG A 391 33.09 29.06 -50.17
CA ARG A 391 31.66 29.03 -49.81
C ARG A 391 31.03 30.42 -49.81
N GLY A 392 31.82 31.47 -50.01
CA GLY A 392 31.34 32.84 -49.95
C GLY A 392 31.11 33.35 -48.51
N ASP A 393 31.75 32.72 -47.51
CA ASP A 393 31.83 33.33 -46.18
C ASP A 393 32.72 34.58 -46.30
N PRO A 394 32.17 35.80 -46.15
CA PRO A 394 32.97 36.99 -46.32
C PRO A 394 33.86 37.10 -45.07
N HIS A 395 35.13 36.72 -45.20
CA HIS A 395 36.17 37.43 -44.48
C HIS A 395 36.15 38.86 -45.01
N THR A 396 35.42 39.71 -44.29
CA THR A 396 35.57 41.16 -44.41
C THR A 396 37.02 41.50 -44.08
N VAL A 397 37.78 41.67 -45.13
CA VAL A 397 38.96 42.53 -45.16
C VAL A 397 38.44 43.94 -44.87
N ASP A 398 38.28 44.28 -43.59
CA ASP A 398 38.32 45.66 -43.11
C ASP A 398 38.53 45.67 -41.60
N ALA A 399 39.81 45.52 -41.22
CA ALA A 399 40.28 45.97 -39.93
C ALA A 399 40.26 47.51 -39.90
N ARG A 400 39.10 48.10 -39.62
CA ARG A 400 38.99 49.46 -39.04
C ARG A 400 37.58 49.73 -38.47
N VAL A 401 37.53 49.69 -37.13
CA VAL A 401 36.72 50.55 -36.25
C VAL A 401 35.19 50.31 -36.26
N HIS A 402 34.69 49.50 -35.31
CA HIS A 402 33.85 49.99 -34.20
C HIS A 402 33.39 48.85 -33.28
N SER A 403 33.68 49.02 -31.99
CA SER A 403 33.06 48.30 -30.89
C SER A 403 31.60 48.73 -30.72
N THR A 404 30.65 47.78 -30.71
CA THR A 404 29.75 47.49 -29.58
C THR A 404 28.70 46.43 -29.96
N SER A 405 28.64 45.36 -29.16
CA SER A 405 27.46 44.55 -28.78
C SER A 405 26.55 43.97 -29.88
N SER A 406 26.76 42.70 -30.22
CA SER A 406 25.68 41.70 -30.37
C SER A 406 26.26 40.31 -30.68
N SER A 407 25.96 39.34 -29.82
CA SER A 407 25.86 37.87 -30.04
C SER A 407 26.92 37.17 -30.90
N ASP A 408 27.61 36.20 -30.28
CA ASP A 408 28.28 35.04 -30.90
C ASP A 408 27.64 34.62 -32.24
N PHE A 409 28.15 35.16 -33.34
CA PHE A 409 28.05 34.53 -34.65
C PHE A 409 29.37 33.82 -34.86
N GLY A 410 29.48 32.65 -34.24
CA GLY A 410 30.57 31.72 -34.54
C GLY A 410 30.59 31.48 -36.06
N VAL A 411 31.77 31.64 -36.67
CA VAL A 411 32.03 31.22 -38.05
C VAL A 411 31.40 29.83 -38.23
N PRO A 412 30.62 29.57 -39.29
CA PRO A 412 29.98 28.27 -39.47
C PRO A 412 31.07 27.20 -39.56
N GLN A 413 31.25 26.48 -38.46
CA GLN A 413 32.29 25.47 -38.35
C GLN A 413 31.94 24.35 -39.34
N ARG A 414 32.89 24.00 -40.20
CA ARG A 414 32.69 22.94 -41.19
C ARG A 414 32.29 21.65 -40.48
N ASP A 415 31.19 21.05 -40.92
CA ASP A 415 30.88 19.65 -40.60
C ASP A 415 31.98 18.75 -41.19
N ARG A 416 32.84 18.23 -40.31
CA ARG A 416 34.00 17.41 -40.67
C ARG A 416 33.59 16.04 -41.22
N THR A 417 32.36 15.60 -40.95
CA THR A 417 31.82 14.33 -41.44
C THR A 417 31.30 14.43 -42.87
N ARG A 418 30.98 15.63 -43.35
CA ARG A 418 30.59 15.87 -44.74
C ARG A 418 31.79 15.85 -45.69
N ALA A 419 31.55 15.26 -46.85
CA ALA A 419 32.49 15.18 -47.95
C ALA A 419 32.96 16.59 -48.33
N VAL A 420 34.28 16.75 -48.50
CA VAL A 420 34.86 18.01 -48.93
C VAL A 420 34.50 18.24 -50.39
N THR A 421 33.75 19.31 -50.64
CA THR A 421 33.41 19.80 -51.97
C THR A 421 34.05 21.16 -52.16
N TYR A 422 34.55 21.41 -53.37
CA TYR A 422 35.13 22.68 -53.76
C TYR A 422 34.66 23.02 -55.17
N GLN A 423 34.03 24.17 -55.33
CA GLN A 423 33.59 24.65 -56.63
C GLN A 423 34.78 25.33 -57.31
N VAL A 424 35.31 24.70 -58.36
CA VAL A 424 36.43 25.25 -59.12
C VAL A 424 35.96 26.49 -59.90
N PRO A 425 36.58 27.66 -59.70
CA PRO A 425 36.21 28.87 -60.45
C PRO A 425 36.35 28.69 -61.97
N HIS A 426 35.60 29.48 -62.73
CA HIS A 426 35.76 29.51 -64.18
C HIS A 426 37.21 29.86 -64.56
N ASN A 427 37.78 29.11 -65.49
CA ASN A 427 39.19 29.21 -65.94
C ASN A 427 40.25 28.88 -64.88
N ALA A 428 39.89 28.18 -63.79
CA ALA A 428 40.86 27.63 -62.84
C ALA A 428 40.97 26.09 -62.98
N ALA A 429 42.10 25.55 -62.54
CA ALA A 429 42.31 24.10 -62.38
C ALA A 429 42.76 23.82 -60.95
N VAL A 430 42.28 22.72 -60.37
CA VAL A 430 42.68 22.23 -59.05
C VAL A 430 43.26 20.85 -59.23
N GLN A 431 44.47 20.64 -58.71
CA GLN A 431 45.09 19.33 -58.67
C GLN A 431 44.72 18.64 -57.36
N VAL A 432 44.18 17.42 -57.44
CA VAL A 432 43.83 16.62 -56.26
C VAL A 432 44.73 15.38 -56.21
N TYR A 433 45.39 15.16 -55.08
CA TYR A 433 46.17 13.95 -54.85
C TYR A 433 45.45 13.00 -53.89
N ASP A 434 45.14 11.79 -54.34
CA ASP A 434 44.67 10.72 -53.48
C ASP A 434 45.89 10.02 -52.83
N TYR A 435 46.10 10.29 -51.54
CA TYR A 435 47.22 9.73 -50.79
C TYR A 435 47.15 8.21 -50.60
N ARG A 436 45.95 7.62 -50.67
CA ARG A 436 45.75 6.19 -50.47
C ARG A 436 46.03 5.42 -51.75
N GLU A 437 45.54 5.92 -52.89
CA GLU A 437 45.77 5.32 -54.21
C GLU A 437 47.06 5.81 -54.88
N ARG A 438 47.69 6.85 -54.33
CA ARG A 438 48.90 7.51 -54.83
C ARG A 438 48.72 8.08 -56.25
N GLN A 439 47.52 8.55 -56.57
CA GLN A 439 47.17 9.09 -57.87
C GLN A 439 46.88 10.59 -57.80
N ALA A 440 47.35 11.34 -58.80
CA ALA A 440 47.00 12.73 -59.01
C ALA A 440 45.93 12.81 -60.11
N ARG A 441 44.92 13.65 -59.91
CA ARG A 441 43.87 13.94 -60.90
C ARG A 441 43.60 15.43 -61.01
#